data_AF-A0A7V2QBF1-F1
#
_entry.id   AF-A0A7V2QBF1-F1
#
_cell.length_a   1.000
_cell.length_b   1.000
_cell.length_c   1.000
_cell.angle_alpha   90.00
_cell.angle_beta   90.00
_cell.angle_gamma   90.00
#
_symmetry.space_group_name_H-M   'P 1'
#
loop_
_entity.id
_entity.type
_entity.pdbx_description
1 polymer ?
#
loop_
_entity_poly.entity_id
_entity_poly.type
_entity_poly.pdbx_seq_one_letter_code
_entity_poly.pdbx_strand_id
1 'polypeptide(L)'
;MELDWNLILQGLEDFGVLLLNGLLAVLYVCWEHGPTLLSLVAAALVAVGPDRSVQRVVGHRPRRRERGAVTRATPVAMVATAIVAVVWTIASLLSRSPIPLWGLAMWVALLAGAWALPQERENVLWTHKGLILGYAALAMGLRLIFQSSVNAAGWSELMGVEQGGAALLAMVRQALAPWVVITVWAVYPVAYLTVLGQRLFINRTRLISPMASARDTFEALRTRGESF
;
A
#
# COMPACT_ATOMS: atom_id res chain seq x y z
N MET A 1 45.47 -30.50 -30.97
CA MET A 1 44.57 -29.38 -30.63
C MET A 1 45.01 -28.89 -29.27
N GLU A 2 45.96 -27.95 -29.25
CA GLU A 2 46.46 -27.39 -28.00
C GLU A 2 45.38 -26.49 -27.41
N LEU A 3 45.01 -26.78 -26.16
CA LEU A 3 44.05 -26.01 -25.41
C LEU A 3 44.75 -24.72 -24.98
N ASP A 4 44.32 -23.59 -25.55
CA ASP A 4 44.86 -22.28 -25.21
C ASP A 4 44.39 -21.88 -23.80
N TRP A 5 45.19 -22.25 -22.80
CA TRP A 5 44.91 -21.98 -21.39
C TRP A 5 44.68 -20.49 -21.09
N ASN A 6 45.31 -19.60 -21.86
CA ASN A 6 45.13 -18.16 -21.76
C ASN A 6 43.69 -17.71 -22.11
N LEU A 7 43.08 -18.32 -23.14
CA LEU A 7 41.69 -18.05 -23.51
C LEU A 7 40.71 -18.53 -22.43
N ILE A 8 40.99 -19.66 -21.78
CA ILE A 8 40.16 -20.17 -20.68
C ILE A 8 40.24 -19.26 -19.46
N LEU A 9 41.45 -18.84 -19.09
CA LEU A 9 41.66 -17.95 -17.94
C LEU A 9 40.99 -16.59 -18.17
N GLN A 10 41.12 -16.03 -19.37
CA GLN A 10 40.45 -14.79 -19.75
C GLN A 10 38.92 -14.93 -19.75
N GLY A 11 38.39 -16.05 -20.27
CA GLY A 11 36.95 -16.33 -20.22
C GLY A 11 36.39 -16.49 -18.81
N LEU A 12 37.17 -17.08 -17.89
CA LEU A 12 36.81 -17.17 -16.46
C LEU A 12 36.81 -15.80 -15.78
N GLU A 13 37.78 -14.95 -16.10
CA GLU A 13 37.87 -13.58 -15.59
C GLU A 13 36.67 -12.74 -16.08
N ASP A 14 36.41 -12.74 -17.40
CA ASP A 14 35.29 -12.03 -17.99
C ASP A 14 33.94 -12.51 -17.43
N PHE A 15 33.77 -13.83 -17.24
CA PHE A 15 32.59 -14.39 -16.61
C PHE A 15 32.43 -13.93 -15.16
N GLY A 16 33.52 -13.93 -14.39
CA GLY A 16 33.53 -13.45 -13.00
C GLY A 16 33.18 -11.96 -12.90
N VAL A 17 33.76 -11.14 -13.78
CA VAL A 17 33.45 -9.71 -13.87
C VAL A 17 31.99 -9.48 -14.24
N LEU A 18 31.46 -10.20 -15.23
CA LEU A 18 30.05 -10.09 -15.64
C LEU A 18 29.11 -10.48 -14.50
N LEU A 19 29.41 -11.56 -13.78
CA LEU A 19 28.59 -12.05 -12.68
C LEU A 19 28.59 -11.07 -11.51
N LEU A 20 29.77 -10.55 -11.13
CA LEU A 20 29.89 -9.53 -10.08
C LEU A 20 29.19 -8.24 -10.47
N ASN A 21 29.39 -7.74 -11.69
CA ASN A 21 28.73 -6.54 -12.18
C ASN A 21 27.21 -6.72 -12.27
N GLY A 22 26.74 -7.88 -12.73
CA GLY A 22 25.33 -8.24 -12.74
C GLY A 22 24.73 -8.28 -11.34
N LEU A 23 25.41 -8.92 -10.38
CA LEU A 23 25.01 -8.95 -8.98
C LEU A 23 24.98 -7.54 -8.37
N LEU A 24 26.00 -6.72 -8.64
CA LEU A 24 26.07 -5.33 -8.18
C LEU A 24 24.90 -4.52 -8.73
N ALA A 25 24.60 -4.66 -10.02
CA ALA A 25 23.49 -3.98 -10.66
C ALA A 25 22.14 -4.36 -10.04
N VAL A 26 21.92 -5.66 -9.77
CA VAL A 26 20.72 -6.13 -9.07
C VAL A 26 20.66 -5.54 -7.66
N LEU A 27 21.76 -5.55 -6.91
CA LEU A 27 21.80 -4.99 -5.56
C LEU A 27 21.52 -3.48 -5.54
N TYR A 28 22.06 -2.73 -6.51
CA TYR A 28 21.79 -1.30 -6.64
C TYR A 28 20.31 -1.01 -6.95
N VAL A 29 19.72 -1.73 -7.90
CA VAL A 29 18.30 -1.60 -8.23
C VAL A 29 17.41 -2.01 -7.04
N CYS A 30 17.77 -3.09 -6.35
CA CYS A 30 17.07 -3.53 -5.14
C CYS A 30 17.19 -2.52 -4.00
N TRP A 31 18.32 -1.82 -3.88
CA TRP A 31 18.52 -0.78 -2.87
C TRP A 31 17.69 0.46 -3.21
N GLU A 32 17.72 0.90 -4.48
CA GLU A 32 16.99 2.08 -4.94
C GLU A 32 15.46 1.91 -4.83
N HIS A 33 14.96 0.72 -5.14
CA HIS A 33 13.53 0.40 -5.08
C HIS A 33 13.13 -0.47 -3.88
N GLY A 34 14.02 -0.60 -2.89
CA GLY A 34 13.81 -1.46 -1.73
C GLY A 34 12.48 -1.24 -1.01
N PRO A 35 12.08 0.02 -0.70
CA PRO A 35 10.80 0.28 -0.07
C PRO A 35 9.60 -0.15 -0.92
N THR A 36 9.68 0.04 -2.25
CA THR A 36 8.63 -0.37 -3.19
C THR A 36 8.52 -1.90 -3.23
N LEU A 37 9.64 -2.61 -3.35
CA LEU A 37 9.67 -4.08 -3.37
C LEU A 37 9.13 -4.67 -2.06
N LEU A 38 9.58 -4.15 -0.91
CA LEU A 38 9.08 -4.60 0.40
C LEU A 38 7.59 -4.29 0.59
N SER A 39 7.10 -3.17 0.06
CA SER A 39 5.67 -2.84 0.12
C SER A 39 4.83 -3.81 -0.73
N LEU A 40 5.36 -4.30 -1.85
CA LEU A 40 4.73 -5.35 -2.66
C LEU A 40 4.70 -6.70 -1.93
N VAL A 41 5.78 -7.05 -1.23
CA VAL A 41 5.81 -8.23 -0.36
C VAL A 41 4.74 -8.12 0.72
N ALA A 42 4.64 -6.97 1.41
CA ALA A 42 3.60 -6.73 2.40
C ALA A 42 2.19 -6.82 1.79
N ALA A 43 1.95 -6.25 0.60
CA ALA A 43 0.69 -6.35 -0.10
C ALA A 43 0.33 -7.81 -0.46
N ALA A 44 1.32 -8.60 -0.90
CA ALA A 44 1.13 -10.03 -1.18
C ALA A 44 0.75 -10.80 0.09
N LEU A 45 1.38 -10.50 1.23
CA LEU A 45 1.03 -11.09 2.52
C LEU A 45 -0.40 -10.72 2.96
N VAL A 46 -0.82 -9.47 2.73
CA VAL A 46 -2.21 -9.03 2.96
C VAL A 46 -3.19 -9.83 2.10
N ALA A 47 -2.87 -10.02 0.83
CA ALA A 47 -3.69 -10.77 -0.12
C ALA A 47 -3.82 -12.27 0.23
N VAL A 48 -2.73 -12.90 0.68
CA VAL A 48 -2.70 -14.34 1.00
C VAL A 48 -3.27 -14.65 2.37
N GLY A 49 -3.13 -13.76 3.36
CA GLY A 49 -3.60 -13.98 4.73
C GLY A 49 -4.93 -13.28 5.04
N PRO A 50 -4.90 -12.00 5.45
CA PRO A 50 -6.08 -11.24 5.85
C PRO A 50 -7.23 -11.26 4.83
N ASP A 51 -6.96 -11.03 3.55
CA ASP A 51 -8.03 -10.98 2.53
C ASP A 51 -8.73 -12.32 2.34
N ARG A 52 -7.97 -13.42 2.29
CA ARG A 52 -8.55 -14.76 2.20
C ARG A 52 -9.43 -15.08 3.39
N SER A 53 -9.04 -14.63 4.58
CA SER A 53 -9.85 -14.86 5.78
C SER A 53 -11.20 -14.16 5.73
N VAL A 54 -11.26 -12.92 5.25
CA VAL A 54 -12.53 -12.16 5.09
C VAL A 54 -13.40 -12.79 4.01
N GLN A 55 -12.81 -13.19 2.88
CA GLN A 55 -13.54 -13.86 1.79
C GLN A 55 -14.20 -15.17 2.21
N ARG A 56 -13.53 -15.96 3.08
CA ARG A 56 -14.10 -17.19 3.64
C ARG A 56 -15.34 -16.92 4.48
N VAL A 57 -15.36 -15.83 5.25
CA VAL A 57 -16.51 -15.45 6.11
C VAL A 57 -17.71 -15.01 5.26
N VAL A 58 -17.50 -14.19 4.24
CA VAL A 58 -18.57 -13.71 3.33
C VAL A 58 -19.26 -14.87 2.59
N GLY A 59 -18.51 -15.93 2.25
CA GLY A 59 -19.04 -17.14 1.63
C GLY A 59 -19.97 -18.00 2.52
N HIS A 60 -19.96 -17.80 3.84
CA HIS A 60 -20.63 -18.67 4.82
C HIS A 60 -21.97 -18.13 5.38
N ARG A 61 -22.68 -17.23 4.66
CA ARG A 61 -23.99 -16.74 5.14
C ARG A 61 -24.96 -17.90 5.43
N PRO A 62 -25.49 -18.03 6.67
CA PRO A 62 -26.30 -19.17 7.08
C PRO A 62 -27.63 -19.20 6.31
N ARG A 63 -27.92 -20.36 5.72
CA ARG A 63 -29.12 -20.58 4.90
C ARG A 63 -30.36 -20.69 5.79
N ARG A 64 -31.38 -19.86 5.51
CA ARG A 64 -32.75 -20.08 5.98
C ARG A 64 -33.50 -20.85 4.90
N ARG A 65 -33.56 -22.18 5.03
CA ARG A 65 -34.09 -23.20 4.08
C ARG A 65 -33.04 -23.76 3.11
N GLU A 66 -32.78 -25.05 3.26
CA GLU A 66 -31.93 -25.87 2.40
C GLU A 66 -32.45 -25.87 0.95
N ARG A 67 -31.78 -25.14 0.05
CA ARG A 67 -31.71 -25.37 -1.42
C ARG A 67 -30.83 -24.30 -2.06
N GLY A 68 -29.83 -24.72 -2.85
CA GLY A 68 -29.17 -23.86 -3.84
C GLY A 68 -27.67 -23.63 -3.65
N ALA A 69 -26.88 -23.98 -4.68
CA ALA A 69 -25.46 -23.76 -5.01
C ALA A 69 -24.46 -23.33 -3.90
N VAL A 70 -23.31 -24.01 -3.85
CA VAL A 70 -22.12 -23.59 -3.07
C VAL A 70 -21.70 -22.20 -3.52
N THR A 71 -21.91 -21.17 -2.70
CA THR A 71 -21.46 -19.82 -3.00
C THR A 71 -19.93 -19.80 -2.89
N ARG A 72 -19.24 -19.77 -4.04
CA ARG A 72 -17.78 -19.55 -4.08
C ARG A 72 -17.48 -18.22 -3.39
N ALA A 73 -16.46 -18.22 -2.54
CA ALA A 73 -15.92 -16.99 -1.95
C ALA A 73 -15.50 -16.03 -3.08
N THR A 74 -16.11 -14.85 -3.16
CA THR A 74 -15.82 -13.87 -4.20
C THR A 74 -14.44 -13.23 -3.95
N PRO A 75 -13.54 -13.14 -4.94
CA PRO A 75 -12.17 -12.65 -4.72
C PRO A 75 -12.04 -11.12 -4.53
N VAL A 76 -13.13 -10.42 -4.22
CA VAL A 76 -13.20 -8.93 -4.21
C VAL A 76 -12.10 -8.31 -3.34
N ALA A 77 -11.87 -8.81 -2.13
CA ALA A 77 -10.86 -8.25 -1.23
C ALA A 77 -9.43 -8.35 -1.79
N MET A 78 -9.14 -9.45 -2.51
CA MET A 78 -7.82 -9.71 -3.11
C MET A 78 -7.65 -8.86 -4.37
N VAL A 79 -8.70 -8.72 -5.19
CA VAL A 79 -8.71 -7.81 -6.34
C VAL A 79 -8.49 -6.36 -5.89
N ALA A 80 -9.14 -5.93 -4.80
CA ALA A 80 -8.93 -4.61 -4.22
C ALA A 80 -7.46 -4.40 -3.80
N THR A 81 -6.84 -5.38 -3.14
CA THR A 81 -5.41 -5.33 -2.78
C THR A 81 -4.51 -5.25 -4.00
N ALA A 82 -4.80 -6.03 -5.05
CA ALA A 82 -4.05 -5.98 -6.30
C ALA A 82 -4.13 -4.59 -6.96
N ILE A 83 -5.33 -4.01 -7.04
CA ILE A 83 -5.53 -2.66 -7.58
C ILE A 83 -4.74 -1.63 -6.76
N VAL A 84 -4.87 -1.68 -5.42
CA VAL A 84 -4.15 -0.77 -4.51
C VAL A 84 -2.64 -0.92 -4.69
N ALA A 85 -2.14 -2.15 -4.77
CA ALA A 85 -0.73 -2.45 -4.96
C ALA A 85 -0.20 -1.94 -6.31
N VAL A 86 -0.95 -2.12 -7.40
CA VAL A 86 -0.58 -1.60 -8.73
C VAL A 86 -0.51 -0.08 -8.73
N VAL A 87 -1.57 0.59 -8.24
CA VAL A 87 -1.61 2.06 -8.18
C VAL A 87 -0.50 2.59 -7.27
N TRP A 88 -0.30 1.97 -6.11
CA TRP A 88 0.78 2.32 -5.20
C TRP A 88 2.16 2.15 -5.85
N THR A 89 2.39 1.06 -6.59
CA THR A 89 3.68 0.79 -7.26
C THR A 89 3.99 1.88 -8.28
N ILE A 90 3.00 2.26 -9.10
CA ILE A 90 3.15 3.36 -10.06
C ILE A 90 3.50 4.66 -9.32
N ALA A 91 2.75 5.00 -8.27
CA ALA A 91 3.00 6.21 -7.49
C ALA A 91 4.39 6.18 -6.82
N SER A 92 4.81 5.02 -6.31
CA SER A 92 6.09 4.82 -5.64
C SER A 92 7.28 4.97 -6.59
N LEU A 93 7.21 4.36 -7.78
CA LEU A 93 8.24 4.47 -8.83
C LEU A 93 8.36 5.90 -9.37
N LEU A 94 7.25 6.63 -9.41
CA LEU A 94 7.24 8.05 -9.78
C LEU A 94 7.69 8.97 -8.64
N SER A 95 7.85 8.47 -7.42
CA SER A 95 8.19 9.28 -6.25
C SER A 95 9.64 9.08 -5.84
N ARG A 96 10.18 10.06 -5.11
CA ARG A 96 11.49 9.94 -4.45
C ARG A 96 11.29 9.80 -2.94
N SER A 97 12.34 9.37 -2.25
CA SER A 97 12.40 9.38 -0.79
C SER A 97 11.98 10.78 -0.26
N PRO A 98 11.11 10.88 0.77
CA PRO A 98 10.69 9.83 1.72
C PRO A 98 9.39 9.09 1.39
N ILE A 99 8.71 9.40 0.27
CA ILE A 99 7.35 8.89 0.00
C ILE A 99 7.30 7.34 -0.05
N PRO A 100 8.21 6.63 -0.74
CA PRO A 100 8.22 5.16 -0.75
C PRO A 100 8.40 4.53 0.64
N LEU A 101 9.16 5.17 1.54
CA LEU A 101 9.38 4.69 2.91
C LEU A 101 8.08 4.76 3.72
N TRP A 102 7.32 5.85 3.58
CA TRP A 102 6.03 5.99 4.24
C TRP A 102 5.01 4.98 3.73
N GLY A 103 4.94 4.74 2.42
CA GLY A 103 4.02 3.73 1.92
C GLY A 103 4.41 2.31 2.32
N LEU A 104 5.71 2.00 2.43
CA LEU A 104 6.15 0.76 3.06
C LEU A 104 5.61 0.66 4.50
N ALA A 105 5.81 1.70 5.31
CA ALA A 105 5.32 1.74 6.68
C ALA A 105 3.79 1.55 6.76
N MET A 106 3.03 2.17 5.85
CA MET A 106 1.59 2.01 5.76
C MET A 106 1.18 0.57 5.40
N TRP A 107 1.84 -0.06 4.43
CA TRP A 107 1.56 -1.46 4.07
C TRP A 107 1.89 -2.43 5.21
N VAL A 108 3.01 -2.23 5.90
CA VAL A 108 3.39 -3.02 7.08
C VAL A 108 2.39 -2.82 8.21
N ALA A 109 1.99 -1.57 8.48
CA ALA A 109 0.98 -1.25 9.48
C ALA A 109 -0.39 -1.86 9.14
N LEU A 110 -0.81 -1.85 7.88
CA LEU A 110 -2.02 -2.55 7.43
C LEU A 110 -1.97 -4.04 7.74
N LEU A 111 -0.85 -4.70 7.38
CA LEU A 111 -0.67 -6.12 7.63
C LEU A 111 -0.72 -6.43 9.13
N ALA A 112 0.05 -5.69 9.93
CA ALA A 112 0.08 -5.84 11.38
C ALA A 112 -1.29 -5.58 12.02
N GLY A 113 -1.96 -4.50 11.62
CA GLY A 113 -3.29 -4.13 12.11
C GLY A 113 -4.36 -5.16 11.77
N ALA A 114 -4.34 -5.71 10.56
CA ALA A 114 -5.27 -6.76 10.15
C ALA A 114 -5.07 -8.08 10.90
N TRP A 115 -3.85 -8.37 11.36
CA TRP A 115 -3.57 -9.50 12.25
C TRP A 115 -3.94 -9.22 13.70
N ALA A 116 -3.67 -8.01 14.20
CA ALA A 116 -3.98 -7.62 15.56
C ALA A 116 -5.49 -7.48 15.83
N LEU A 117 -6.30 -7.16 14.80
CA LEU A 117 -7.74 -6.94 14.91
C LEU A 117 -8.53 -7.90 14.02
N PRO A 118 -8.59 -9.21 14.33
CA PRO A 118 -9.32 -10.18 13.51
C PRO A 118 -10.83 -9.89 13.43
N GLN A 119 -11.41 -9.24 14.46
CA GLN A 119 -12.84 -8.92 14.53
C GLN A 119 -13.24 -7.76 13.59
N GLU A 120 -12.39 -6.74 13.45
CA GLU A 120 -12.63 -5.59 12.56
C GLU A 120 -11.89 -5.73 11.21
N ARG A 121 -11.35 -6.91 10.92
CA ARG A 121 -10.43 -7.12 9.80
C ARG A 121 -10.96 -6.59 8.46
N GLU A 122 -12.24 -6.81 8.16
CA GLU A 122 -12.87 -6.29 6.94
C GLU A 122 -12.86 -4.75 6.90
N ASN A 123 -13.25 -4.09 8.00
CA ASN A 123 -13.28 -2.63 8.10
C ASN A 123 -11.86 -2.04 8.06
N VAL A 124 -10.91 -2.66 8.75
CA VAL A 124 -9.49 -2.27 8.74
C VAL A 124 -8.93 -2.37 7.31
N LEU A 125 -9.13 -3.50 6.64
CA LEU A 125 -8.66 -3.71 5.27
C LEU A 125 -9.27 -2.70 4.31
N TRP A 126 -10.59 -2.50 4.34
CA TRP A 126 -11.26 -1.55 3.45
C TRP A 126 -10.77 -0.12 3.67
N THR A 127 -10.82 0.37 4.91
CA THR A 127 -10.46 1.74 5.26
C THR A 127 -9.00 2.04 4.89
N HIS A 128 -8.08 1.16 5.28
CA HIS A 128 -6.65 1.45 5.14
C HIS A 128 -6.13 1.19 3.72
N LYS A 129 -6.74 0.29 2.93
CA LYS A 129 -6.48 0.23 1.49
C LYS A 129 -6.93 1.52 0.79
N GLY A 130 -8.09 2.06 1.18
CA GLY A 130 -8.57 3.36 0.69
C GLY A 130 -7.60 4.49 1.03
N LEU A 131 -7.07 4.52 2.25
CA LEU A 131 -6.06 5.52 2.64
C LEU A 131 -4.72 5.33 1.90
N ILE A 132 -4.28 4.10 1.63
CA ILE A 132 -3.08 3.88 0.79
C ILE A 132 -3.32 4.39 -0.64
N LEU A 133 -4.51 4.16 -1.20
CA LEU A 133 -4.89 4.74 -2.50
C LEU A 133 -4.91 6.27 -2.47
N GLY A 134 -5.48 6.86 -1.42
CA GLY A 134 -5.48 8.31 -1.23
C GLY A 134 -4.06 8.87 -1.13
N TYR A 135 -3.16 8.18 -0.42
CA TYR A 135 -1.75 8.54 -0.34
C TYR A 135 -1.05 8.44 -1.69
N ALA A 136 -1.29 7.38 -2.46
CA ALA A 136 -0.77 7.23 -3.82
C ALA A 136 -1.24 8.36 -4.74
N ALA A 137 -2.52 8.73 -4.66
CA ALA A 137 -3.08 9.86 -5.40
C ALA A 137 -2.42 11.20 -5.02
N LEU A 138 -2.19 11.43 -3.72
CA LEU A 138 -1.48 12.63 -3.25
C LEU A 138 -0.03 12.66 -3.72
N ALA A 139 0.69 11.54 -3.70
CA ALA A 139 2.05 11.46 -4.21
C ALA A 139 2.13 11.76 -5.71
N MET A 140 1.21 11.23 -6.50
CA MET A 140 1.10 11.55 -7.93
C MET A 140 0.72 13.03 -8.15
N GLY A 141 -0.25 13.54 -7.39
CA GLY A 141 -0.67 14.94 -7.43
C GLY A 141 0.47 15.91 -7.12
N LEU A 142 1.30 15.59 -6.12
CA LEU A 142 2.51 16.35 -5.79
C LEU A 142 3.43 16.44 -7.00
N ARG A 143 3.70 15.30 -7.66
CA ARG A 143 4.54 15.28 -8.85
C ARG A 143 3.97 16.11 -10.00
N LEU A 144 2.66 16.01 -10.26
CA LEU A 144 1.98 16.79 -11.30
C LEU A 144 2.05 18.30 -11.01
N ILE A 145 1.89 18.71 -9.74
CA ILE A 145 2.04 20.11 -9.33
C ILE A 145 3.45 20.59 -9.67
N PHE A 146 4.49 19.82 -9.36
CA PHE A 146 5.87 20.25 -9.61
C PHE A 146 6.32 20.18 -11.07
N GLN A 147 5.74 19.28 -11.87
CA GLN A 147 6.12 19.10 -13.29
C GLN A 147 5.30 19.95 -14.28
N SER A 148 4.13 20.46 -13.88
CA SER A 148 3.30 21.30 -14.77
C SER A 148 3.92 22.68 -15.00
N SER A 149 4.03 23.07 -16.28
CA SER A 149 4.35 24.43 -16.69
C SER A 149 3.17 25.36 -16.40
N VAL A 150 3.45 26.57 -15.91
CA VAL A 150 2.42 27.57 -15.65
C VAL A 150 1.93 28.18 -16.97
N ASN A 151 0.70 27.85 -17.38
CA ASN A 151 0.06 28.48 -18.55
C ASN A 151 -0.46 29.89 -18.19
N ALA A 152 0.40 30.90 -18.34
CA ALA A 152 0.08 32.28 -18.01
C ALA A 152 -1.24 32.79 -18.62
N ALA A 153 -1.51 32.45 -19.88
CA ALA A 153 -2.68 32.94 -20.62
C ALA A 153 -3.99 32.35 -20.08
N GLY A 154 -4.04 31.03 -19.87
CA GLY A 154 -5.24 30.37 -19.34
C GLY A 154 -5.57 30.78 -17.91
N TRP A 155 -4.58 31.14 -17.10
CA TRP A 155 -4.79 31.63 -15.74
C TRP A 155 -5.26 33.09 -15.69
N SER A 156 -4.74 33.95 -16.56
CA SER A 156 -5.23 35.32 -16.71
C SER A 156 -6.69 35.35 -17.18
N GLU A 157 -7.06 34.45 -18.11
CA GLU A 157 -8.43 34.28 -18.59
C GLU A 157 -9.37 33.77 -17.48
N LEU A 158 -8.96 32.72 -16.74
CA LEU A 158 -9.75 32.17 -15.64
C LEU A 158 -9.99 33.18 -14.51
N MET A 159 -9.02 34.03 -14.21
CA MET A 159 -9.07 34.99 -13.11
C MET A 159 -9.66 36.35 -13.53
N GLY A 160 -9.91 36.57 -14.83
CA GLY A 160 -10.42 37.84 -15.35
C GLY A 160 -9.46 39.01 -15.18
N VAL A 161 -8.14 38.76 -15.18
CA VAL A 161 -7.11 39.80 -14.98
C VAL A 161 -6.29 39.98 -16.26
N GLU A 162 -6.21 41.20 -16.78
CA GLU A 162 -5.51 41.50 -18.05
C GLU A 162 -3.99 41.29 -17.97
N GLN A 163 -3.35 41.49 -16.81
CA GLN A 163 -1.91 41.32 -16.60
C GLN A 163 -1.62 40.74 -15.19
N GLY A 164 -0.69 39.78 -15.10
CA GLY A 164 -0.17 39.29 -13.81
C GLY A 164 -0.73 37.96 -13.28
N GLY A 165 -1.64 37.29 -13.99
CA GLY A 165 -2.19 35.99 -13.57
C GLY A 165 -1.12 34.91 -13.31
N ALA A 166 -0.05 34.90 -14.11
CA ALA A 166 1.08 34.00 -13.91
C ALA A 166 1.89 34.30 -12.63
N ALA A 167 2.08 35.59 -12.31
CA ALA A 167 2.81 36.01 -11.11
C ALA A 167 2.01 35.67 -9.85
N LEU A 168 0.70 35.91 -9.86
CA LEU A 168 -0.19 35.52 -8.76
C LEU A 168 -0.22 34.00 -8.57
N LEU A 169 -0.32 33.21 -9.65
CA LEU A 169 -0.29 31.76 -9.55
C LEU A 169 1.06 31.25 -9.03
N ALA A 170 2.17 31.82 -9.50
CA ALA A 170 3.48 31.48 -8.97
C ALA A 170 3.56 31.77 -7.47
N MET A 171 3.01 32.90 -7.01
CA MET A 171 2.92 33.24 -5.59
C MET A 171 2.06 32.24 -4.80
N VAL A 172 0.87 31.89 -5.30
CA VAL A 172 -0.02 30.90 -4.66
C VAL A 172 0.64 29.52 -4.61
N ARG A 173 1.27 29.08 -5.71
CA ARG A 173 1.99 27.81 -5.77
C ARG A 173 3.17 27.78 -4.80
N GLN A 174 3.92 28.87 -4.68
CA GLN A 174 5.01 29.00 -3.72
C GLN A 174 4.50 29.02 -2.28
N ALA A 175 3.37 29.68 -2.00
CA ALA A 175 2.76 29.72 -0.68
C ALA A 175 2.18 28.35 -0.26
N LEU A 176 1.57 27.61 -1.19
CA LEU A 176 0.94 26.32 -0.92
C LEU A 176 1.93 25.14 -0.95
N ALA A 177 2.99 25.21 -1.76
CA ALA A 177 3.92 24.09 -1.93
C ALA A 177 4.46 23.51 -0.61
N PRO A 178 4.91 24.31 0.38
CA PRO A 178 5.36 23.78 1.66
C PRO A 178 4.26 23.01 2.41
N TRP A 179 3.02 23.50 2.39
CA TRP A 179 1.89 22.86 3.06
C TRP A 179 1.51 21.53 2.40
N VAL A 180 1.52 21.48 1.07
CA VAL A 180 1.26 20.24 0.33
C VAL A 180 2.36 19.23 0.64
N VAL A 181 3.63 19.65 0.61
CA VAL A 181 4.77 18.76 0.94
C VAL A 181 4.66 18.22 2.36
N ILE A 182 4.45 19.06 3.38
CA ILE A 182 4.29 18.64 4.78
C ILE A 182 3.09 17.69 4.93
N THR A 183 2.01 17.94 4.19
CA THR A 183 0.83 17.07 4.23
C THR A 183 1.16 15.67 3.73
N VAL A 184 1.85 15.56 2.60
CA VAL A 184 2.25 14.26 2.01
C VAL A 184 3.37 13.59 2.82
N TRP A 185 4.28 14.35 3.40
CA TRP A 185 5.45 13.79 4.08
C TRP A 185 5.21 13.46 5.55
N ALA A 186 4.28 14.13 6.22
CA ALA A 186 4.09 13.97 7.66
C ALA A 186 2.61 13.80 8.04
N VAL A 187 1.74 14.74 7.66
CA VAL A 187 0.36 14.77 8.19
C VAL A 187 -0.42 13.52 7.76
N TYR A 188 -0.37 13.15 6.49
CA TYR A 188 -1.14 12.03 5.96
C TYR A 188 -0.67 10.67 6.51
N PRO A 189 0.64 10.33 6.48
CA PRO A 189 1.11 9.08 7.07
C PRO A 189 0.83 8.99 8.58
N VAL A 190 0.99 10.10 9.32
CA VAL A 190 0.70 10.13 10.76
C VAL A 190 -0.80 9.97 11.03
N ALA A 191 -1.66 10.64 10.25
CA ALA A 191 -3.11 10.49 10.37
C ALA A 191 -3.53 9.04 10.11
N TYR A 192 -2.97 8.39 9.08
CA TYR A 192 -3.17 6.98 8.79
C TYR A 192 -2.82 6.09 10.01
N LEU A 193 -1.63 6.27 10.57
CA LEU A 193 -1.16 5.48 11.72
C LEU A 193 -2.00 5.77 12.98
N THR A 194 -2.46 7.01 13.14
CA THR A 194 -3.32 7.41 14.26
C THR A 194 -4.68 6.72 14.19
N VAL A 195 -5.31 6.69 13.01
CA VAL A 195 -6.60 6.00 12.83
C VAL A 195 -6.46 4.51 13.15
N LEU A 196 -5.37 3.86 12.72
CA LEU A 196 -5.11 2.47 13.06
C LEU A 196 -4.85 2.28 14.55
N GLY A 197 -4.02 3.14 15.14
CA GLY A 197 -3.69 3.12 16.56
C GLY A 197 -4.94 3.28 17.44
N GLN A 198 -5.81 4.23 17.12
CA GLN A 198 -7.09 4.42 17.81
C GLN A 198 -7.93 3.14 17.85
N ARG A 199 -8.03 2.42 16.73
CA ARG A 199 -8.77 1.15 16.67
C ARG A 199 -8.16 0.06 17.54
N LEU A 200 -6.83 0.00 17.62
CA LEU A 200 -6.12 -0.92 18.50
C LEU A 200 -6.39 -0.62 19.98
N PHE A 201 -6.40 0.66 20.37
CA PHE A 201 -6.67 1.06 21.75
C PHE A 201 -8.13 0.83 22.16
N ILE A 202 -9.08 1.14 21.28
CA ILE A 202 -10.52 0.97 21.56
C ILE A 202 -10.87 -0.52 21.75
N ASN A 203 -10.27 -1.41 20.94
CA ASN A 203 -10.58 -2.85 20.99
C ASN A 203 -9.74 -3.65 22.01
N ARG A 204 -8.96 -2.99 22.87
CA ARG A 204 -8.09 -3.63 23.88
C ARG A 204 -8.87 -4.44 24.94
N THR A 205 -10.14 -4.12 25.19
CA THR A 205 -10.93 -4.71 26.27
C THR A 205 -11.50 -6.10 25.97
N ARG A 206 -11.24 -6.68 24.79
CA ARG A 206 -11.76 -8.00 24.39
C ARG A 206 -10.70 -9.11 24.36
N LEU A 207 -9.69 -9.00 25.23
CA LEU A 207 -8.56 -9.93 25.39
C LEU A 207 -8.91 -11.32 25.95
N ILE A 208 -10.18 -11.58 26.28
CA ILE A 208 -10.62 -12.88 26.78
C ILE A 208 -10.60 -13.93 25.65
N SER A 209 -10.63 -13.50 24.38
CA SER A 209 -10.47 -14.37 23.20
C SER A 209 -9.85 -13.60 22.01
N PRO A 210 -8.54 -13.29 22.06
CA PRO A 210 -7.88 -12.34 21.14
C PRO A 210 -7.87 -12.79 19.67
N MET A 211 -8.02 -14.10 19.42
CA MET A 211 -8.10 -14.68 18.08
C MET A 211 -9.51 -15.08 17.67
N ALA A 212 -10.49 -14.98 18.58
CA ALA A 212 -11.87 -15.31 18.25
C ALA A 212 -12.46 -14.23 17.36
N SER A 213 -12.93 -14.65 16.19
CA SER A 213 -13.77 -13.82 15.35
C SER A 213 -15.08 -13.51 16.07
N ALA A 214 -15.76 -12.42 15.70
CA ALA A 214 -17.10 -12.14 16.20
C ALA A 214 -18.05 -13.34 16.05
N ARG A 215 -17.85 -14.14 14.98
CA ARG A 215 -18.56 -15.40 14.76
C ARG A 215 -18.33 -16.41 15.88
N ASP A 216 -17.09 -16.67 16.27
CA ASP A 216 -16.76 -17.66 17.30
C ASP A 216 -17.42 -17.27 18.63
N THR A 217 -17.49 -15.96 18.91
CA THR A 217 -18.23 -15.43 20.06
C THR A 217 -19.74 -15.67 19.93
N PHE A 218 -20.35 -15.43 18.77
CA PHE A 218 -21.77 -15.73 18.54
C PHE A 218 -22.07 -17.23 18.58
N GLU A 219 -21.17 -18.06 18.08
CA GLU A 219 -21.28 -19.51 18.05
C GLU A 219 -21.13 -20.09 19.46
N ALA A 220 -20.18 -19.59 20.26
CA ALA A 220 -20.03 -19.91 21.68
C ALA A 220 -21.25 -19.46 22.51
N LEU A 221 -21.81 -18.27 22.25
CA LEU A 221 -23.03 -17.79 22.90
C LEU A 221 -24.25 -18.63 22.52
N ARG A 222 -24.33 -19.06 21.25
CA ARG A 222 -25.43 -19.89 20.75
C ARG A 222 -25.37 -21.33 21.29
N THR A 223 -24.17 -21.87 21.46
CA THR A 223 -23.93 -23.23 22.00
C THR A 223 -23.77 -23.24 23.52
N ARG A 224 -23.90 -22.09 24.20
CA ARG A 224 -23.66 -21.92 25.64
C ARG A 224 -22.28 -22.43 26.12
N GLY A 225 -21.32 -22.57 25.21
CA GLY A 225 -19.98 -23.11 25.52
C GLY A 225 -19.86 -24.64 25.47
N GLU A 226 -20.79 -25.37 24.84
CA GLU A 226 -20.78 -26.85 24.81
C GLU A 226 -19.95 -27.49 23.68
N SER A 227 -19.23 -26.72 22.84
CA SER A 227 -18.34 -27.30 21.82
C SER A 227 -16.87 -27.27 22.28
N PHE A 228 -16.39 -28.43 22.73
CA PHE A 228 -14.97 -28.75 22.96
C PHE A 228 -14.24 -29.08 21.66
#